data_AF-A0A3M1PAH9-F1
#
_entry.id   AF-A0A3M1PAH9-F1
#
_cell.length_a   1.000
_cell.length_b   1.000
_cell.length_c   1.000
_cell.angle_alpha   90.00
_cell.angle_beta   90.00
_cell.angle_gamma   90.00
#
_symmetry.space_group_name_H-M   'P 1'
#
loop_
_entity.id
_entity.type
_entity.pdbx_description
1 polymer ?
#
loop_
_entity_poly.entity_id
_entity_poly.type
_entity_poly.pdbx_seq_one_letter_code
_entity_poly.pdbx_strand_id
1 'polypeptide(L)'
;MSIQKFPLATILKIRRYMQTTLVLPDAERQAKLVEALDDLPEPESIDDLSGLFSSGTPIVTTLSPVLHEQWFISTVNPAAPLIKMPGLWLKPGLRLVSYLYRSEAGGVGVVWAVPEDFSTTAQLEKALQEKGNMARLPRPEGALDHPMEAIEGDRSPASFVLASILRRELQELGTLGDRRNWAHHHLIEGIPAKYTWQWRTEQPKDLSPKVRLYPDGHAAVELFSCRVSAPKTLYRHLDRYPPNSYKPESVDKLLAVEQAS
;
A
#
# COMPACT_ATOMS: atom_id res chain seq x y z
N MET A 1 10.56 -27.57 -16.81
CA MET A 1 9.73 -26.35 -16.79
C MET A 1 8.53 -26.62 -15.90
N SER A 2 8.46 -26.05 -14.70
CA SER A 2 7.33 -26.27 -13.78
C SER A 2 6.46 -25.00 -13.69
N ILE A 3 5.17 -25.17 -13.95
CA ILE A 3 4.16 -24.17 -13.61
C ILE A 3 3.51 -24.65 -12.32
N GLN A 4 3.60 -23.84 -11.28
CA GLN A 4 2.94 -24.11 -10.01
C GLN A 4 1.70 -23.23 -9.89
N LYS A 5 0.55 -23.86 -9.64
CA LYS A 5 -0.71 -23.17 -9.36
C LYS A 5 -0.89 -22.99 -7.86
N PHE A 6 -1.55 -21.91 -7.48
CA PHE A 6 -1.84 -21.60 -6.09
C PHE A 6 -3.34 -21.45 -5.90
N PRO A 7 -3.93 -22.06 -4.85
CA PRO A 7 -5.33 -21.83 -4.51
C PRO A 7 -5.58 -20.35 -4.21
N LEU A 8 -6.60 -19.76 -4.82
CA LEU A 8 -6.94 -18.36 -4.61
C LEU A 8 -7.24 -18.06 -3.14
N ALA A 9 -7.90 -18.98 -2.44
CA ALA A 9 -8.19 -18.86 -1.01
C ALA A 9 -6.94 -18.64 -0.15
N THR A 10 -5.81 -19.26 -0.50
CA THR A 10 -4.54 -19.07 0.21
C THR A 10 -4.00 -17.67 0.00
N ILE A 11 -4.01 -17.18 -1.25
CA ILE A 11 -3.56 -15.83 -1.59
C ILE A 11 -4.43 -14.77 -0.92
N LEU A 12 -5.75 -14.97 -0.86
CA LEU A 12 -6.67 -14.05 -0.19
C LEU A 12 -6.43 -13.98 1.33
N LYS A 13 -6.11 -15.11 1.98
CA LYS A 13 -5.73 -15.13 3.41
C LYS A 13 -4.47 -14.30 3.66
N ILE A 14 -3.46 -14.47 2.81
CA ILE A 14 -2.21 -13.70 2.89
C ILE A 14 -2.48 -12.21 2.65
N ARG A 15 -3.24 -11.87 1.61
CA ARG A 15 -3.60 -10.48 1.30
C ARG A 15 -4.30 -9.84 2.50
N ARG A 16 -5.26 -10.54 3.11
CA ARG A 16 -5.95 -10.07 4.32
C ARG A 16 -4.97 -9.83 5.47
N TYR A 17 -4.02 -10.74 5.68
CA TYR A 17 -2.97 -10.55 6.69
C TYR A 17 -2.14 -9.29 6.44
N MET A 18 -1.70 -9.05 5.20
CA MET A 18 -0.98 -7.82 4.83
C MET A 18 -1.84 -6.59 5.11
N GLN A 19 -3.10 -6.61 4.68
CA GLN A 19 -4.04 -5.50 4.88
C GLN A 19 -4.30 -5.19 6.34
N THR A 20 -4.40 -6.22 7.20
CA THR A 20 -4.55 -6.03 8.66
C THR A 20 -3.28 -5.49 9.32
N THR A 21 -2.12 -5.76 8.74
CA THR A 21 -0.83 -5.32 9.29
C THR A 21 -0.47 -3.91 8.82
N LEU A 22 -0.88 -3.53 7.61
CA LEU A 22 -0.64 -2.22 7.00
C LEU A 22 -1.77 -1.21 7.29
N VAL A 23 -2.49 -1.39 8.40
CA VAL A 23 -3.55 -0.48 8.83
C VAL A 23 -2.93 0.80 9.37
N LEU A 24 -3.23 1.92 8.71
CA LEU A 24 -2.94 3.25 9.24
C LEU A 24 -3.77 3.55 10.49
N PRO A 25 -3.20 4.18 11.55
CA PRO A 25 -3.96 4.72 12.67
C PRO A 25 -5.01 5.72 12.21
N ASP A 26 -6.09 5.90 12.98
CA ASP A 26 -7.18 6.81 12.60
C ASP A 26 -6.72 8.27 12.44
N ALA A 27 -5.75 8.69 13.25
CA ALA A 27 -5.08 9.99 13.12
C ALA A 27 -4.39 10.18 11.75
N GLU A 28 -3.86 9.11 11.15
CA GLU A 28 -3.22 9.15 9.83
C GLU A 28 -4.21 8.88 8.68
N ARG A 29 -5.44 8.45 8.99
CA ARG A 29 -6.50 8.17 8.01
C ARG A 29 -7.40 9.37 7.75
N GLN A 30 -7.64 10.19 8.76
CA GLN A 30 -8.59 11.29 8.67
C GLN A 30 -7.91 12.58 8.20
N ALA A 31 -8.42 13.15 7.11
CA ALA A 31 -8.38 14.59 6.90
C ALA A 31 -9.52 15.17 7.73
N LYS A 32 -9.30 15.36 9.04
CA LYS A 32 -10.27 16.10 9.86
C LYS A 32 -9.83 17.55 9.88
N LEU A 33 -10.66 18.42 9.33
CA LEU A 33 -10.64 19.83 9.65
C LEU A 33 -10.83 19.91 11.17
N VAL A 34 -9.81 20.38 11.90
CA VAL A 34 -10.08 20.96 13.20
C VAL A 34 -10.78 22.26 12.86
N GLU A 35 -12.09 22.35 13.09
CA GLU A 35 -12.71 23.66 13.30
C GLU A 35 -11.85 24.33 14.36
N ALA A 36 -11.22 25.44 13.97
CA ALA A 36 -10.32 26.17 14.83
C ALA A 36 -10.96 26.31 16.21
N LEU A 37 -10.18 26.10 17.27
CA LEU A 37 -10.57 26.38 18.66
C LEU A 37 -10.74 27.90 18.89
N ASP A 38 -11.14 28.67 17.87
CA ASP A 38 -11.48 30.09 17.94
C ASP A 38 -12.84 30.31 18.64
N ASP A 39 -13.61 29.25 18.89
CA ASP A 39 -14.89 29.29 19.61
C ASP A 39 -14.80 28.83 21.09
N LEU A 40 -13.60 28.59 21.62
CA LEU A 40 -13.45 28.48 23.07
C LEU A 40 -13.20 29.89 23.64
N PRO A 41 -14.11 30.41 24.51
CA PRO A 41 -13.87 31.69 25.15
C PRO A 41 -12.53 31.63 25.92
N GLU A 42 -11.67 32.63 25.71
CA GLU A 42 -10.45 32.75 26.51
C GLU A 42 -10.83 32.78 28.00
N PRO A 43 -10.24 31.92 28.84
CA PRO A 43 -10.58 31.91 30.26
C PRO A 43 -10.13 33.23 30.89
N GLU A 44 -11.10 34.00 31.41
CA GLU A 44 -10.84 35.29 32.04
C GLU A 44 -10.25 35.16 33.47
N SER A 45 -10.08 33.93 33.99
CA SER A 45 -9.55 33.69 35.34
C SER A 45 -8.85 32.33 35.51
N ILE A 46 -7.88 32.29 36.43
CA ILE A 46 -7.18 31.08 36.89
C ILE A 46 -8.14 30.11 37.62
N ASP A 47 -9.24 30.60 38.20
CA ASP A 47 -10.22 29.76 38.90
C ASP A 47 -11.09 28.91 37.95
N ASP A 48 -11.17 29.27 36.66
CA ASP A 48 -11.90 28.48 35.64
C ASP A 48 -11.13 27.22 35.20
N LEU A 49 -9.85 27.11 35.55
CA LEU A 49 -9.04 25.92 35.28
C LEU A 49 -9.42 24.73 36.16
N SER A 50 -10.09 24.95 37.30
CA SER A 50 -10.56 23.86 38.18
C SER A 50 -11.72 23.04 37.58
N GLY A 51 -12.49 23.63 36.66
CA GLY A 51 -13.56 22.94 35.94
C GLY A 51 -13.05 21.91 34.92
N LEU A 52 -11.85 22.13 34.37
CA LEU A 52 -11.21 21.25 33.38
C LEU A 52 -10.74 19.90 33.94
N PHE A 53 -10.52 19.80 35.26
CA PHE A 53 -10.04 18.57 35.90
C PHE A 53 -11.14 17.73 36.57
N SER A 54 -12.37 18.24 36.66
CA SER A 54 -13.48 17.53 37.33
C SER A 54 -14.22 16.53 36.44
N SER A 55 -13.96 16.55 35.12
CA SER A 55 -14.47 15.54 34.19
C SER A 55 -13.33 14.60 33.82
N GLY A 56 -13.34 13.40 34.38
CA GLY A 56 -12.32 12.35 34.20
C GLY A 56 -12.23 11.79 32.78
N THR A 57 -11.84 12.62 31.84
CA THR A 57 -11.42 12.24 30.50
C THR A 57 -9.92 12.48 30.43
N PRO A 58 -9.09 11.48 30.11
CA PRO A 58 -7.68 11.73 29.90
C PRO A 58 -7.58 12.71 28.73
N ILE A 59 -7.07 13.91 29.00
CA ILE A 59 -6.55 14.79 27.95
C ILE A 59 -5.30 14.08 27.45
N VAL A 60 -5.50 13.07 26.60
CA VAL A 60 -4.47 12.67 25.67
C VAL A 60 -4.38 13.87 24.74
N THR A 61 -3.32 14.64 24.88
CA THR A 61 -2.89 15.57 23.83
C THR A 61 -2.47 14.71 22.63
N THR A 62 -3.44 14.05 21.99
CA THR A 62 -3.28 13.64 20.60
C THR A 62 -3.23 14.95 19.85
N LEU A 63 -2.02 15.38 19.49
CA LEU A 63 -1.78 16.27 18.38
C LEU A 63 -2.51 15.64 17.19
N SER A 64 -3.80 15.94 17.05
CA SER A 64 -4.53 15.63 15.84
C SER A 64 -3.81 16.41 14.75
N PRO A 65 -3.36 15.76 13.65
CA PRO A 65 -2.64 16.48 12.63
C PRO A 65 -3.57 17.57 12.12
N VAL A 66 -3.22 18.82 12.42
CA VAL A 66 -3.82 19.99 11.80
C VAL A 66 -3.74 19.74 10.30
N LEU A 67 -4.83 20.04 9.58
CA LEU A 67 -4.93 19.85 8.15
C LEU A 67 -3.88 20.74 7.46
N HIS A 68 -2.69 20.20 7.32
CA HIS A 68 -1.61 20.80 6.56
C HIS A 68 -1.56 19.95 5.31
N GLU A 69 -1.86 20.57 4.17
CA GLU A 69 -1.67 20.03 2.83
C GLU A 69 -0.17 19.79 2.57
N GLN A 70 0.40 18.89 3.34
CA GLN A 70 1.82 18.66 3.50
C GLN A 70 2.08 17.18 3.69
N TRP A 71 3.28 16.78 3.33
CA TRP A 71 3.78 15.44 3.55
C TRP A 71 4.21 15.27 5.01
N PHE A 72 3.92 14.12 5.59
CA PHE A 72 4.42 13.71 6.90
C PHE A 72 4.87 12.24 6.88
N ILE A 73 5.71 11.86 7.84
CA ILE A 73 6.19 10.48 7.98
C ILE A 73 5.12 9.66 8.70
N SER A 74 4.77 8.50 8.17
CA SER A 74 3.85 7.56 8.82
C SER A 74 4.56 6.78 9.92
N THR A 75 3.84 6.50 11.00
CA THR A 75 4.30 5.63 12.09
C THR A 75 4.17 4.14 11.75
N VAL A 76 3.43 3.79 10.69
CA VAL A 76 3.24 2.41 10.26
C VAL A 76 4.53 1.88 9.63
N ASN A 77 4.98 0.72 10.13
CA ASN A 77 6.11 0.00 9.54
C ASN A 77 5.65 -0.80 8.30
N PRO A 78 6.04 -0.41 7.07
CA PRO A 78 5.62 -1.11 5.86
C PRO A 78 6.23 -2.52 5.73
N ALA A 79 7.31 -2.81 6.48
CA ALA A 79 7.94 -4.14 6.51
C ALA A 79 7.27 -5.09 7.52
N ALA A 80 6.33 -4.63 8.35
CA ALA A 80 5.68 -5.46 9.36
C ALA A 80 5.05 -6.77 8.81
N PRO A 81 4.45 -6.81 7.60
CA PRO A 81 3.97 -8.05 7.02
C PRO A 81 5.06 -9.12 6.79
N LEU A 82 6.33 -8.71 6.59
CA LEU A 82 7.43 -9.64 6.30
C LEU A 82 7.79 -10.52 7.50
N ILE A 83 7.44 -10.11 8.72
CA ILE A 83 7.77 -10.84 9.96
C ILE A 83 7.21 -12.26 9.96
N LYS A 84 6.01 -12.47 9.38
CA LYS A 84 5.34 -13.78 9.34
C LYS A 84 5.20 -14.34 7.93
N MET A 85 5.79 -13.71 6.93
CA MET A 85 5.70 -14.20 5.55
C MET A 85 6.76 -15.27 5.30
N PRO A 86 6.35 -16.49 4.88
CA PRO A 86 7.31 -17.53 4.57
C PRO A 86 8.06 -17.19 3.29
N GLY A 87 9.39 -17.33 3.31
CA GLY A 87 10.24 -17.21 2.12
C GLY A 87 10.44 -15.78 1.60
N LEU A 88 10.04 -14.75 2.33
CA LEU A 88 10.35 -13.35 2.05
C LEU A 88 10.84 -12.63 3.31
N TRP A 89 11.84 -11.78 3.16
CA TRP A 89 12.36 -10.93 4.23
C TRP A 89 12.89 -9.62 3.66
N LEU A 90 13.17 -8.68 4.58
CA LEU A 90 13.85 -7.44 4.25
C LEU A 90 15.36 -7.68 4.28
N LYS A 91 16.10 -7.16 3.29
CA LYS A 91 17.56 -7.24 3.26
C LYS A 91 18.16 -6.56 4.50
N PRO A 92 19.22 -7.11 5.09
CA PRO A 92 19.92 -6.48 6.22
C PRO A 92 20.39 -5.07 5.87
N GLY A 93 20.32 -4.15 6.84
CA GLY A 93 20.76 -2.76 6.68
C GLY A 93 19.84 -1.89 5.84
N LEU A 94 18.68 -2.39 5.40
CA LEU A 94 17.63 -1.60 4.75
C LEU A 94 16.37 -1.54 5.62
N ARG A 95 15.63 -0.45 5.50
CA ARG A 95 14.32 -0.25 6.14
C ARG A 95 13.32 0.28 5.13
N LEU A 96 12.05 -0.09 5.31
CA LEU A 96 10.95 0.51 4.56
C LEU A 96 10.36 1.66 5.40
N VAL A 97 10.13 2.79 4.76
CA VAL A 97 9.55 4.00 5.37
C VAL A 97 8.43 4.52 4.49
N SER A 98 7.38 5.08 5.08
CA SER A 98 6.25 5.65 4.35
C SER A 98 6.07 7.13 4.65
N TYR A 99 5.80 7.90 3.60
CA TYR A 99 5.32 9.27 3.69
C TYR A 99 3.86 9.33 3.25
N LEU A 100 3.10 10.17 3.91
CA LEU A 100 1.67 10.36 3.68
C LEU A 100 1.40 11.83 3.40
N TYR A 101 0.50 12.08 2.47
CA TYR A 101 -0.07 13.40 2.19
C TYR A 101 -1.57 13.33 2.45
N ARG A 102 -2.12 14.33 3.15
CA ARG A 102 -3.55 14.43 3.45
C ARG A 102 -4.08 15.80 3.05
N SER A 103 -5.27 15.81 2.46
CA SER A 103 -6.01 16.99 2.03
C SER A 103 -7.51 16.69 2.09
N GLU A 104 -8.35 17.70 1.97
CA GLU A 104 -9.81 17.51 1.89
C GLU A 104 -10.23 16.66 0.68
N ALA A 105 -9.52 16.80 -0.45
CA ALA A 105 -9.77 16.05 -1.67
C ALA A 105 -9.30 14.58 -1.62
N GLY A 106 -8.65 14.15 -0.53
CA GLY A 106 -8.14 12.80 -0.34
C GLY A 106 -6.70 12.75 0.13
N GLY A 107 -6.01 11.66 -0.19
CA GLY A 107 -4.67 11.40 0.33
C GLY A 107 -3.89 10.41 -0.51
N VAL A 108 -2.57 10.53 -0.43
CA VAL A 108 -1.61 9.66 -1.13
C VAL A 108 -0.59 9.18 -0.10
N GLY A 109 -0.05 7.98 -0.30
CA GLY A 109 1.14 7.54 0.40
C GLY A 109 2.20 7.07 -0.59
N VAL A 110 3.45 7.11 -0.14
CA VAL A 110 4.59 6.56 -0.88
C VAL A 110 5.49 5.80 0.08
N VAL A 111 5.98 4.64 -0.35
CA VAL A 111 6.90 3.80 0.42
C VAL A 111 8.27 3.83 -0.25
N TRP A 112 9.30 4.11 0.54
CA TRP A 112 10.69 4.07 0.13
C TRP A 112 11.44 2.96 0.86
N ALA A 113 12.45 2.41 0.20
CA ALA A 113 13.50 1.63 0.84
C ALA A 113 14.72 2.52 1.07
N VAL A 114 15.19 2.60 2.30
CA VAL A 114 16.33 3.42 2.71
C VAL A 114 17.34 2.59 3.50
N PRO A 115 18.65 2.89 3.44
CA PRO A 115 19.60 2.34 4.38
C PRO A 115 19.26 2.72 5.81
N GLU A 116 19.54 1.82 6.75
CA GLU A 116 19.21 1.99 8.16
C GLU A 116 19.81 3.27 8.75
N ASP A 117 21.02 3.64 8.36
CA ASP A 117 21.70 4.86 8.81
C ASP A 117 20.96 6.16 8.39
N PHE A 118 20.18 6.10 7.30
CA PHE A 118 19.37 7.21 6.79
C PHE A 118 17.89 7.12 7.19
N SER A 119 17.52 6.14 8.00
CA SER A 119 16.12 5.88 8.40
C SER A 119 15.65 6.59 9.67
N THR A 120 16.53 7.37 10.30
CA THR A 120 16.18 8.12 11.52
C THR A 120 15.20 9.25 11.20
N THR A 121 14.32 9.59 12.14
CA THR A 121 13.32 10.65 11.97
C THR A 121 13.94 11.97 11.48
N ALA A 122 15.07 12.38 12.07
CA ALA A 122 15.76 13.60 11.67
C ALA A 122 16.27 13.58 10.22
N GLN A 123 16.67 12.41 9.69
CA GLN A 123 17.08 12.27 8.29
C GLN A 123 15.86 12.27 7.36
N LEU A 124 14.79 11.57 7.75
CA LEU A 124 13.55 11.50 6.97
C LEU A 124 12.84 12.86 6.88
N GLU A 125 12.92 13.69 7.92
CA GLU A 125 12.35 15.04 7.95
C GLU A 125 13.04 16.00 7.00
N LYS A 126 14.32 15.79 6.66
CA LYS A 126 15.00 16.62 5.64
C LYS A 126 14.29 16.58 4.29
N ALA A 127 13.72 15.44 3.93
CA ALA A 127 12.93 15.28 2.70
C ALA A 127 11.59 16.04 2.72
N LEU A 128 11.15 16.50 3.89
CA LEU A 128 9.92 17.28 4.09
C LEU A 128 10.15 18.80 4.14
N GLN A 129 11.40 19.25 4.25
CA GLN A 129 11.72 20.68 4.39
C GLN A 129 11.40 21.48 3.12
N GLU A 130 11.43 20.81 1.96
CA GLU A 130 10.89 21.38 0.73
C GLU A 130 9.36 21.36 0.85
N LYS A 131 8.70 22.54 0.80
CA LYS A 131 7.23 22.64 0.73
C LYS A 131 6.73 21.91 -0.51
N GLY A 132 6.50 20.61 -0.38
CA GLY A 132 6.04 19.72 -1.42
C GLY A 132 4.53 19.82 -1.53
N ASN A 133 4.03 20.13 -2.71
CA ASN A 133 2.65 19.80 -3.06
C ASN A 133 2.55 18.28 -3.29
N MET A 134 1.33 17.77 -3.43
CA MET A 134 1.08 16.35 -3.73
C MET A 134 1.83 15.83 -4.98
N ALA A 135 2.24 16.71 -5.92
CA ALA A 135 2.96 16.31 -7.13
C ALA A 135 4.45 16.06 -6.89
N ARG A 136 5.05 16.63 -5.83
CA ARG A 136 6.45 16.42 -5.47
C ARG A 136 6.55 15.45 -4.31
N LEU A 137 6.85 14.19 -4.63
CA LEU A 137 7.04 13.14 -3.64
C LEU A 137 8.30 13.41 -2.81
N PRO A 138 8.24 13.34 -1.47
CA PRO A 138 9.43 13.43 -0.63
C PRO A 138 10.30 12.21 -0.92
N ARG A 139 11.59 12.45 -1.20
CA ARG A 139 12.57 11.38 -1.42
C ARG A 139 13.67 11.48 -0.36
N PRO A 140 13.72 10.54 0.61
CA PRO A 140 14.78 10.55 1.61
C PRO A 140 16.16 10.27 1.00
N GLU A 141 17.18 10.72 1.70
CA GLU A 141 18.58 10.49 1.32
C GLU A 141 18.87 8.98 1.27
N GLY A 142 19.61 8.55 0.25
CA GLY A 142 19.95 7.13 0.06
C GLY A 142 18.79 6.24 -0.36
N ALA A 143 17.58 6.78 -0.64
CA ALA A 143 16.44 5.98 -1.05
C ALA A 143 16.69 5.24 -2.37
N LEU A 144 16.47 3.93 -2.35
CA LEU A 144 16.44 3.09 -3.56
C LEU A 144 15.29 3.53 -4.48
N ASP A 145 15.44 3.29 -5.78
CA ASP A 145 14.46 3.70 -6.78
C ASP A 145 13.12 2.94 -6.65
N HIS A 146 13.14 1.74 -6.09
CA HIS A 146 11.93 0.94 -5.89
C HIS A 146 11.96 0.16 -4.56
N PRO A 147 10.90 0.17 -3.74
CA PRO A 147 10.90 -0.47 -2.42
C PRO A 147 11.14 -1.99 -2.48
N MET A 148 10.70 -2.65 -3.55
CA MET A 148 10.94 -4.09 -3.75
C MET A 148 12.42 -4.46 -3.95
N GLU A 149 13.32 -3.49 -4.16
CA GLU A 149 14.77 -3.76 -4.20
C GLU A 149 15.35 -4.12 -2.83
N ALA A 150 14.66 -3.71 -1.75
CA ALA A 150 15.00 -4.09 -0.38
C ALA A 150 14.46 -5.47 0.01
N ILE A 151 13.66 -6.11 -0.84
CA ILE A 151 13.06 -7.41 -0.54
C ILE A 151 13.97 -8.51 -1.06
N GLU A 152 14.11 -9.55 -0.25
CA GLU A 152 14.80 -10.80 -0.58
C GLU A 152 13.94 -11.98 -0.16
N GLY A 153 14.29 -13.18 -0.64
CA GLY A 153 13.48 -14.36 -0.44
C GLY A 153 14.16 -15.63 -0.92
N ASP A 154 13.53 -16.76 -0.63
CA ASP A 154 14.04 -18.11 -0.90
C ASP A 154 13.94 -18.55 -2.38
N ARG A 155 13.47 -17.66 -3.25
CA ARG A 155 13.23 -17.90 -4.69
C ARG A 155 12.23 -19.02 -4.98
N SER A 156 11.45 -19.45 -3.98
CA SER A 156 10.38 -20.43 -4.17
C SER A 156 9.24 -19.83 -5.01
N PRO A 157 8.44 -20.63 -5.72
CA PRO A 157 7.25 -20.14 -6.40
C PRO A 157 6.29 -19.38 -5.48
N ALA A 158 6.18 -19.82 -4.22
CA ALA A 158 5.35 -19.15 -3.22
C ALA A 158 5.84 -17.73 -2.91
N SER A 159 7.15 -17.55 -2.69
CA SER A 159 7.75 -16.23 -2.41
C SER A 159 7.45 -15.20 -3.49
N PHE A 160 7.41 -15.58 -4.78
CA PHE A 160 7.09 -14.66 -5.86
C PHE A 160 5.62 -14.24 -5.88
N VAL A 161 4.69 -15.15 -5.56
CA VAL A 161 3.28 -14.78 -5.39
C VAL A 161 3.13 -13.80 -4.23
N LEU A 162 3.81 -14.06 -3.11
CA LEU A 162 3.80 -13.18 -1.95
C LEU A 162 4.34 -11.78 -2.31
N ALA A 163 5.46 -11.72 -3.03
CA ALA A 163 6.08 -10.47 -3.46
C ALA A 163 5.17 -9.68 -4.41
N SER A 164 4.47 -10.38 -5.29
CA SER A 164 3.49 -9.82 -6.23
C SER A 164 2.33 -9.12 -5.51
N ILE A 165 1.80 -9.73 -4.45
CA ILE A 165 0.74 -9.12 -3.63
C ILE A 165 1.31 -8.01 -2.76
N LEU A 166 2.43 -8.24 -2.08
CA LEU A 166 3.08 -7.25 -1.21
C LEU A 166 3.34 -5.95 -1.96
N ARG A 167 3.92 -6.02 -3.16
CA ARG A 167 4.18 -4.84 -3.99
C ARG A 167 2.92 -3.99 -4.20
N ARG A 168 1.80 -4.64 -4.52
CA ARG A 168 0.54 -3.95 -4.78
C ARG A 168 -0.07 -3.35 -3.50
N GLU A 169 0.07 -4.03 -2.37
CA GLU A 169 -0.36 -3.47 -1.07
C GLU A 169 0.52 -2.29 -0.64
N LEU A 170 1.84 -2.35 -0.86
CA LEU A 170 2.76 -1.23 -0.58
C LEU A 170 2.50 -0.01 -1.46
N GLN A 171 2.19 -0.23 -2.74
CA GLN A 171 1.84 0.87 -3.67
C GLN A 171 0.55 1.58 -3.27
N GLU A 172 -0.34 0.90 -2.56
CA GLU A 172 -1.64 1.43 -2.15
C GLU A 172 -1.69 1.90 -0.69
N LEU A 173 -0.57 1.77 0.02
CA LEU A 173 -0.46 2.20 1.41
C LEU A 173 -0.65 3.71 1.50
N GLY A 174 -1.70 4.14 2.19
CA GLY A 174 -1.99 5.55 2.42
C GLY A 174 -2.74 6.26 1.30
N THR A 175 -3.15 5.54 0.25
CA THR A 175 -4.00 6.08 -0.81
C THR A 175 -5.48 6.16 -0.37
N LEU A 176 -6.10 7.32 -0.53
CA LEU A 176 -7.49 7.61 -0.18
C LEU A 176 -8.27 8.15 -1.39
N GLY A 177 -9.61 8.06 -1.33
CA GLY A 177 -10.51 8.57 -2.36
C GLY A 177 -10.33 7.87 -3.72
N ASP A 178 -10.51 8.64 -4.80
CA ASP A 178 -10.51 8.15 -6.19
C ASP A 178 -9.12 7.70 -6.69
N ARG A 179 -8.07 7.95 -5.91
CA ARG A 179 -6.71 7.53 -6.24
C ARG A 179 -6.45 6.06 -5.95
N ARG A 180 -7.32 5.42 -5.16
CA ARG A 180 -7.22 3.98 -4.89
C ARG A 180 -7.39 3.22 -6.20
N ASN A 181 -6.41 2.39 -6.53
CA ASN A 181 -6.54 1.51 -7.69
C ASN A 181 -6.72 0.07 -7.21
N TRP A 182 -5.66 -0.53 -6.68
CA TRP A 182 -5.61 -1.93 -6.28
C TRP A 182 -6.66 -2.34 -5.24
N ALA A 183 -7.07 -1.42 -4.37
CA ALA A 183 -8.14 -1.66 -3.39
C ALA A 183 -9.49 -2.00 -4.06
N HIS A 184 -9.72 -1.58 -5.30
CA HIS A 184 -10.92 -1.92 -6.05
C HIS A 184 -10.80 -3.25 -6.81
N HIS A 185 -9.64 -3.89 -6.80
CA HIS A 185 -9.41 -5.16 -7.49
C HIS A 185 -9.67 -6.33 -6.55
N HIS A 186 -10.59 -7.21 -6.96
CA HIS A 186 -10.82 -8.51 -6.33
C HIS A 186 -10.12 -9.59 -7.15
N LEU A 187 -9.24 -10.36 -6.53
CA LEU A 187 -8.62 -11.49 -7.21
C LEU A 187 -9.69 -12.55 -7.53
N ILE A 188 -9.59 -13.15 -8.71
CA ILE A 188 -10.58 -14.10 -9.23
C ILE A 188 -9.91 -15.37 -9.76
N GLU A 189 -10.62 -16.48 -9.67
CA GLU A 189 -10.29 -17.77 -10.31
C GLU A 189 -11.36 -18.18 -11.33
N GLY A 190 -12.43 -17.40 -11.44
CA GLY A 190 -13.53 -17.59 -12.39
C GLY A 190 -14.11 -16.25 -12.82
N ILE A 191 -14.69 -16.22 -14.01
CA ILE A 191 -15.28 -15.01 -14.58
C ILE A 191 -16.63 -14.75 -13.90
N PRO A 192 -16.88 -13.54 -13.35
CA PRO A 192 -18.16 -13.23 -12.73
C PRO A 192 -19.30 -13.30 -13.76
N ALA A 193 -20.22 -14.25 -13.60
CA ALA A 193 -21.33 -14.50 -14.54
C ALA A 193 -22.45 -13.45 -14.47
N LYS A 194 -22.47 -12.61 -13.43
CA LYS A 194 -23.47 -11.55 -13.21
C LYS A 194 -23.37 -10.36 -14.16
N TYR A 195 -22.31 -10.29 -14.97
CA TYR A 195 -22.04 -9.17 -15.87
C TYR A 195 -21.88 -9.66 -17.31
N THR A 196 -22.30 -8.83 -18.26
CA THR A 196 -22.03 -9.05 -19.68
C THR A 196 -20.69 -8.43 -20.03
N TRP A 197 -19.74 -9.25 -20.48
CA TRP A 197 -18.36 -8.83 -20.71
C TRP A 197 -18.08 -8.58 -22.18
N GLN A 198 -17.61 -7.37 -22.50
CA GLN A 198 -16.99 -7.07 -23.79
C GLN A 198 -15.50 -7.42 -23.74
N TRP A 199 -15.14 -8.55 -24.34
CA TRP A 199 -13.76 -9.01 -24.43
C TRP A 199 -12.94 -8.17 -25.41
N ARG A 200 -11.76 -7.72 -24.96
CA ARG A 200 -10.74 -7.04 -25.78
C ARG A 200 -9.65 -8.00 -26.25
N THR A 201 -9.61 -9.19 -25.66
CA THR A 201 -8.66 -10.26 -25.95
C THR A 201 -9.36 -11.61 -25.91
N GLU A 202 -8.69 -12.67 -26.35
CA GLU A 202 -9.16 -14.03 -26.12
C GLU A 202 -9.42 -14.29 -24.63
N GLN A 203 -10.53 -14.99 -24.35
CA GLN A 203 -10.91 -15.38 -23.00
C GLN A 203 -9.91 -16.39 -22.43
N PRO A 204 -9.28 -16.11 -21.28
CA PRO A 204 -8.40 -17.07 -20.63
C PRO A 204 -9.16 -18.35 -20.24
N LYS A 205 -8.59 -19.51 -20.57
CA LYS A 205 -9.14 -20.81 -20.16
C LYS A 205 -8.91 -21.12 -18.68
N ASP A 206 -7.90 -20.51 -18.08
CA ASP A 206 -7.46 -20.77 -16.72
C ASP A 206 -7.05 -19.47 -16.02
N LEU A 207 -7.89 -19.04 -15.08
CA LEU A 207 -7.69 -17.84 -14.27
C LEU A 207 -7.00 -18.15 -12.93
N SER A 208 -6.56 -19.39 -12.69
CA SER A 208 -5.87 -19.72 -11.45
C SER A 208 -4.56 -18.92 -11.32
N PRO A 209 -4.27 -18.38 -10.12
CA PRO A 209 -2.97 -17.80 -9.82
C PRO A 209 -1.86 -18.81 -10.06
N LYS A 210 -0.83 -18.41 -10.82
CA LYS A 210 0.23 -19.33 -11.20
C LYS A 210 1.59 -18.67 -11.27
N VAL A 211 2.62 -19.47 -11.01
CA VAL A 211 4.02 -19.08 -11.11
C VAL A 211 4.75 -20.02 -12.04
N ARG A 212 5.59 -19.45 -12.89
CA ARG A 212 6.52 -20.17 -13.73
C ARG A 212 7.94 -19.79 -13.34
N LEU A 213 8.75 -20.80 -13.00
CA LEU A 213 10.18 -20.64 -12.83
C LEU A 213 10.90 -21.06 -14.10
N TYR A 214 11.90 -20.27 -14.49
CA TYR A 214 12.74 -20.52 -15.65
C TYR A 214 14.12 -21.06 -15.20
N PRO A 215 14.78 -21.90 -16.01
CA PRO A 215 16.09 -22.49 -15.65
C PRO A 215 17.21 -21.46 -15.45
N ASP A 216 17.08 -20.29 -16.06
CA ASP A 216 18.01 -19.16 -15.96
C ASP A 216 17.79 -18.31 -14.69
N GLY A 217 16.90 -18.75 -13.81
CA GLY A 217 16.60 -18.11 -12.55
C GLY A 217 15.52 -17.03 -12.64
N HIS A 218 14.95 -16.72 -13.82
CA HIS A 218 13.79 -15.83 -13.89
C HIS A 218 12.54 -16.47 -13.30
N ALA A 219 11.59 -15.62 -12.89
CA ALA A 219 10.25 -16.07 -12.52
C ALA A 219 9.18 -15.19 -13.15
N ALA A 220 8.01 -15.76 -13.43
CA ALA A 220 6.83 -15.02 -13.84
C ALA A 220 5.63 -15.41 -12.98
N VAL A 221 4.91 -14.42 -12.48
CA VAL A 221 3.67 -14.59 -11.71
C VAL A 221 2.52 -14.05 -12.53
N GLU A 222 1.48 -14.85 -12.71
CA GLU A 222 0.25 -14.44 -13.39
C GLU A 222 -0.91 -14.51 -12.40
N LEU A 223 -1.61 -13.37 -12.25
CA LEU A 223 -2.81 -13.21 -11.42
C LEU A 223 -3.93 -12.60 -12.24
N PHE A 224 -5.17 -12.83 -11.84
CA PHE A 224 -6.35 -12.25 -12.45
C PHE A 224 -7.17 -11.52 -11.40
N SER A 225 -7.74 -10.37 -11.79
CA SER A 225 -8.62 -9.62 -10.92
C SER A 225 -9.80 -9.02 -11.67
N CYS A 226 -10.86 -8.75 -10.92
CA CYS A 226 -12.01 -7.96 -11.33
C CYS A 226 -12.01 -6.65 -10.54
N ARG A 227 -11.94 -5.52 -11.24
CA ARG A 227 -12.23 -4.21 -10.64
C ARG A 227 -13.74 -4.13 -10.39
N VAL A 228 -14.13 -3.84 -9.15
CA VAL A 228 -15.55 -3.79 -8.76
C VAL A 228 -16.17 -2.39 -8.83
N SER A 229 -15.34 -1.34 -8.79
CA SER A 229 -15.77 0.04 -9.07
C SER A 229 -16.02 0.24 -10.56
N ALA A 230 -17.01 1.08 -10.89
CA ALA A 230 -17.36 1.35 -12.28
C ALA A 230 -16.22 2.11 -13.00
N PRO A 231 -15.94 1.80 -14.28
CA PRO A 231 -16.47 0.65 -15.03
C PRO A 231 -15.84 -0.66 -14.54
N LYS A 232 -16.67 -1.71 -14.38
CA LYS A 232 -16.16 -3.02 -13.97
C LYS A 232 -15.32 -3.61 -15.08
N THR A 233 -14.14 -4.09 -14.72
CA THR A 233 -13.11 -4.49 -15.69
C THR A 233 -12.35 -5.70 -15.21
N LEU A 234 -12.00 -6.60 -16.13
CA LEU A 234 -11.17 -7.78 -15.86
C LEU A 234 -9.73 -7.48 -16.26
N TYR A 235 -8.79 -7.78 -15.37
CA TYR A 235 -7.36 -7.60 -15.61
C TYR A 235 -6.60 -8.91 -15.47
N ARG A 236 -5.59 -9.05 -16.32
CA ARG A 236 -4.49 -10.00 -16.16
C ARG A 236 -3.26 -9.23 -15.71
N HIS A 237 -2.72 -9.63 -14.57
CA HIS A 237 -1.50 -9.08 -14.01
C HIS A 237 -0.35 -10.05 -14.27
N LEU A 238 0.71 -9.59 -14.91
CA LEU A 238 1.91 -10.37 -15.16
C LEU A 238 3.11 -9.66 -14.52
N ASP A 239 3.71 -10.30 -13.52
CA ASP A 239 4.94 -9.80 -12.89
C ASP A 239 6.11 -10.70 -13.29
N ARG A 240 7.15 -10.11 -13.89
CA ARG A 240 8.37 -10.81 -14.29
C ARG A 240 9.51 -10.42 -13.36
N TYR A 241 10.18 -11.40 -12.79
CA TYR A 241 11.27 -11.20 -11.86
C TYR A 241 12.59 -11.62 -12.52
N PRO A 242 13.60 -10.73 -12.54
CA PRO A 242 14.93 -11.10 -13.00
C PRO A 242 15.60 -12.11 -12.04
N PRO A 243 16.74 -12.68 -12.45
CA PRO A 243 17.55 -13.51 -11.56
C PRO A 243 17.98 -12.68 -10.35
N ASN A 244 17.97 -13.30 -9.17
CA ASN A 244 18.44 -12.71 -7.90
C ASN A 244 17.76 -11.40 -7.47
N SER A 245 16.56 -11.11 -7.98
CA SER A 245 15.82 -9.89 -7.62
C SER A 245 14.33 -10.13 -7.41
N TYR A 246 13.76 -9.42 -6.43
CA TYR A 246 12.32 -9.34 -6.17
C TYR A 246 11.70 -8.03 -6.66
N LYS A 247 12.44 -7.19 -7.40
CA LYS A 247 11.88 -6.07 -8.17
C LYS A 247 11.27 -6.62 -9.47
N PRO A 248 9.94 -6.58 -9.65
CA PRO A 248 9.34 -7.09 -10.87
C PRO A 248 9.25 -6.01 -11.95
N GLU A 249 9.25 -6.48 -13.20
CA GLU A 249 8.63 -5.79 -14.32
C GLU A 249 7.16 -6.24 -14.40
N SER A 250 6.25 -5.33 -14.04
CA SER A 250 4.81 -5.61 -13.97
C SER A 250 4.06 -5.08 -15.19
N VAL A 251 3.19 -5.91 -15.76
CA VAL A 251 2.30 -5.54 -16.86
C VAL A 251 0.88 -5.93 -16.50
N ASP A 252 0.01 -4.93 -16.44
CA ASP A 252 -1.42 -5.12 -16.20
C ASP A 252 -2.18 -4.97 -17.53
N LYS A 253 -2.79 -6.06 -18.00
CA LYS A 253 -3.51 -6.12 -19.27
C LYS A 253 -5.02 -6.17 -19.03
N LEU A 254 -5.74 -5.20 -19.57
CA LEU A 254 -7.20 -5.23 -19.63
C LEU A 254 -7.65 -6.38 -20.55
N LEU A 255 -8.51 -7.26 -20.01
CA LEU A 255 -9.08 -8.40 -20.74
C LEU A 255 -10.49 -8.10 -21.24
N ALA A 256 -11.32 -7.53 -20.38
CA ALA A 256 -12.72 -7.25 -20.68
C ALA A 256 -13.25 -6.06 -19.88
N VAL A 257 -14.28 -5.43 -20.40
CA VAL A 257 -15.03 -4.34 -19.76
C VAL A 257 -16.49 -4.78 -19.66
N GLU A 258 -17.16 -4.45 -18.56
CA GLU A 258 -18.62 -4.60 -18.45
C GLU A 258 -19.30 -3.75 -19.52
N GLN A 259 -20.22 -4.36 -20.27
CA GLN A 259 -21.11 -3.62 -21.15
C GLN A 259 -22.12 -2.88 -20.29
N ALA A 260 -22.14 -1.55 -20.39
CA ALA A 260 -23.24 -0.77 -19.84
C ALA A 260 -24.49 -1.11 -20.65
N SER A 261 -25.53 -1.59 -19.97
CA SER A 261 -26.88 -1.75 -20.52
C SER A 261 -27.52 -0.41 -20.84
#